data_AF-A0A2A6JUR3-F1
#
_entry.id   AF-A0A2A6JUR3-F1
#
_cell.length_a   1.000
_cell.length_b   1.000
_cell.length_c   1.000
_cell.angle_alpha   90.00
_cell.angle_beta   90.00
_cell.angle_gamma   90.00
#
_symmetry.space_group_name_H-M   'P 1'
#
loop_
_entity.id
_entity.type
_entity.pdbx_description
1 polymer ?
#
loop_
_entity_poly.entity_id
_entity_poly.type
_entity_poly.pdbx_seq_one_letter_code
_entity_poly.pdbx_strand_id
1 'polypeptide(L)'
;MCRETEHLEHEMSSAVAAQSYVKRMIERESAGWGDMTPAIERLERKYGIPFWTINNIRTGRAKTIEAGIFARIKAAYIDMCERQIARLQHELEIERELDGDALDSDLLAQVQGLAAKVQKAKRKG
;
A
#
# COMPACT_ATOMS: atom_id res chain seq x y z
N MET A 1 -28.40 4.65 -4.06
CA MET A 1 -28.72 3.84 -2.88
C MET A 1 -27.44 3.12 -2.50
N CYS A 2 -26.60 3.75 -1.67
CA CYS A 2 -25.26 3.27 -1.34
C CYS A 2 -25.10 3.38 0.18
N ARG A 3 -25.37 2.29 0.89
CA ARG A 3 -25.22 2.18 2.36
C ARG A 3 -24.67 0.82 2.79
N GLU A 4 -24.05 0.07 1.87
CA GLU A 4 -23.52 -1.28 2.17
C GLU A 4 -22.00 -1.35 2.26
N THR A 5 -21.27 -0.33 1.81
CA THR A 5 -19.80 -0.31 1.91
C THR A 5 -19.27 0.28 3.22
N GLU A 6 -20.10 0.97 4.01
CA GLU A 6 -19.69 1.61 5.27
C GLU A 6 -19.69 0.64 6.47
N HIS A 7 -20.34 -0.53 6.35
CA HIS A 7 -20.54 -1.46 7.47
C HIS A 7 -19.53 -2.62 7.57
N LEU A 8 -18.68 -2.85 6.55
CA LEU A 8 -17.66 -3.91 6.61
C LEU A 8 -16.34 -3.47 7.27
N GLU A 9 -16.19 -2.18 7.57
CA GLU A 9 -15.03 -1.67 8.32
C GLU A 9 -15.23 -1.73 9.85
N HIS A 10 -16.43 -2.10 10.31
CA HIS A 10 -16.73 -2.25 11.72
C HIS A 10 -16.37 -3.68 12.19
N GLU A 11 -15.28 -3.78 12.97
CA GLU A 11 -14.72 -4.96 13.67
C GLU A 11 -13.75 -5.90 12.92
N MET A 12 -12.88 -5.39 12.03
CA MET A 12 -11.57 -6.05 11.89
C MET A 12 -10.63 -5.53 12.98
N SER A 13 -10.18 -6.41 13.88
CA SER A 13 -9.13 -6.09 14.86
C SER A 13 -7.95 -5.43 14.15
N SER A 14 -7.34 -4.41 14.77
CA SER A 14 -6.15 -3.72 14.25
C SER A 14 -5.04 -4.70 13.85
N ALA A 15 -4.98 -5.85 14.51
CA ALA A 15 -4.09 -6.97 14.17
C ALA A 15 -4.39 -7.58 12.79
N VAL A 16 -5.66 -7.82 12.46
CA VAL A 16 -6.10 -8.38 11.18
C VAL A 16 -5.85 -7.40 10.03
N ALA A 17 -6.14 -6.11 10.27
CA ALA A 17 -5.85 -5.06 9.30
C ALA A 17 -4.33 -4.94 9.02
N ALA A 18 -3.50 -4.91 10.07
CA ALA A 18 -2.05 -4.88 9.92
C ALA A 18 -1.50 -6.13 9.21
N GLN A 19 -2.03 -7.31 9.52
CA GLN A 19 -1.66 -8.55 8.84
C GLN A 19 -1.96 -8.45 7.34
N SER A 20 -3.11 -7.90 6.96
CA SER A 20 -3.49 -7.71 5.57
C SER A 20 -2.56 -6.74 4.85
N TYR A 21 -2.19 -5.62 5.50
CA TYR A 21 -1.21 -4.68 4.94
C TYR A 21 0.16 -5.34 4.75
N VAL A 22 0.67 -6.02 5.77
CA VAL A 22 1.97 -6.70 5.72
C VAL A 22 2.01 -7.76 4.62
N LYS A 23 0.96 -8.58 4.48
CA LYS A 23 0.89 -9.60 3.41
C LYS A 23 0.99 -8.95 2.04
N ARG A 24 0.18 -7.91 1.78
CA ARG A 24 0.20 -7.17 0.50
C ARG A 24 1.54 -6.49 0.23
N MET A 25 2.21 -5.97 1.26
CA MET A 25 3.55 -5.38 1.12
C MET A 25 4.58 -6.43 0.72
N ILE A 26 4.56 -7.61 1.35
CA ILE A 26 5.47 -8.71 1.04
C ILE A 26 5.21 -9.28 -0.35
N GLU A 27 3.94 -9.50 -0.71
CA GLU A 27 3.56 -10.00 -2.03
C GLU A 27 4.07 -9.11 -3.17
N ARG A 28 4.10 -7.79 -2.94
CA ARG A 28 4.58 -6.82 -3.95
C ARG A 28 6.09 -6.66 -3.98
N GLU A 29 6.76 -6.81 -2.85
CA GLU A 29 8.22 -6.78 -2.80
C GLU A 29 8.84 -8.13 -3.20
N SER A 30 8.09 -9.23 -3.15
CA SER A 30 8.54 -10.58 -3.50
C SER A 30 8.56 -10.81 -5.01
N ALA A 31 9.70 -11.24 -5.54
CA ALA A 31 9.93 -11.55 -6.95
C ALA A 31 9.63 -13.01 -7.32
N GLY A 32 9.18 -13.85 -6.38
CA GLY A 32 8.79 -15.22 -6.67
C GLY A 32 8.96 -16.20 -5.51
N TRP A 33 9.03 -17.49 -5.83
CA TRP A 33 9.14 -18.54 -4.83
C TRP A 33 10.48 -18.45 -4.09
N GLY A 34 10.45 -18.49 -2.75
CA GLY A 34 11.65 -18.37 -1.90
C GLY A 34 12.09 -16.93 -1.58
N ASP A 35 11.48 -15.91 -2.18
CA ASP A 35 11.89 -14.51 -1.97
C ASP A 35 11.19 -13.81 -0.78
N MET A 36 10.54 -14.59 0.09
CA MET A 36 9.83 -14.04 1.24
C MET A 36 10.76 -13.39 2.27
N THR A 37 11.85 -14.06 2.66
CA THR A 37 12.80 -13.52 3.65
C THR A 37 13.49 -12.26 3.11
N PRO A 38 14.07 -12.26 1.89
CA PRO A 38 14.67 -11.05 1.34
C PRO A 38 13.64 -9.92 1.13
N ALA A 39 12.38 -10.23 0.80
CA ALA A 39 11.33 -9.21 0.72
C ALA A 39 11.06 -8.53 2.07
N ILE A 40 11.02 -9.30 3.17
CA ILE A 40 10.87 -8.74 4.52
C ILE A 40 12.09 -7.88 4.89
N GLU A 41 13.32 -8.32 4.57
CA GLU A 41 14.54 -7.53 4.81
C GLU A 41 14.58 -6.24 3.98
N ARG A 42 14.04 -6.26 2.76
CA ARG A 42 13.85 -5.04 1.95
C ARG A 42 12.87 -4.08 2.61
N LEU A 43 11.75 -4.59 3.13
CA LEU A 43 10.77 -3.79 3.87
C LEU A 43 11.34 -3.19 5.15
N GLU A 44 12.13 -3.96 5.90
CA GLU A 44 12.81 -3.48 7.11
C GLU A 44 13.75 -2.33 6.80
N ARG A 45 14.62 -2.47 5.78
CA ARG A 45 15.54 -1.40 5.37
C ARG A 45 14.83 -0.15 4.87
N LYS A 46 13.68 -0.32 4.21
CA LYS A 46 12.93 0.78 3.59
C LYS A 46 12.07 1.57 4.57
N TYR A 47 11.46 0.90 5.55
CA TYR A 47 10.49 1.51 6.45
C TYR A 47 10.90 1.47 7.94
N GLY A 48 12.04 0.86 8.27
CA GLY A 48 12.56 0.78 9.64
C GLY A 48 11.71 -0.08 10.58
N ILE A 49 10.91 -1.00 10.03
CA ILE A 49 10.07 -1.92 10.81
C ILE A 49 10.85 -3.22 10.99
N PRO A 50 11.13 -3.68 12.24
CA PRO A 50 11.99 -4.84 12.46
C PRO A 50 11.48 -6.10 11.75
N PHE A 51 12.41 -6.91 11.22
CA PHE A 51 12.10 -8.16 10.52
C PHE A 51 11.10 -9.04 11.30
N TRP A 52 11.38 -9.26 12.59
CA TRP A 52 10.55 -10.12 13.45
C TRP A 52 9.16 -9.52 13.70
N THR A 53 9.03 -8.20 13.75
CA THR A 53 7.73 -7.52 13.86
C THR A 53 6.89 -7.82 12.62
N ILE A 54 7.47 -7.63 11.43
CA ILE A 54 6.78 -7.92 10.15
C ILE A 54 6.41 -9.41 10.08
N ASN A 55 7.34 -10.31 10.39
CA ASN A 55 7.11 -11.75 10.30
C ASN A 55 6.07 -12.26 11.32
N ASN A 56 6.06 -11.74 12.54
CA ASN A 56 5.07 -12.10 13.57
C ASN A 56 3.66 -11.63 13.20
N ILE A 57 3.54 -10.45 12.61
CA ILE A 57 2.26 -9.92 12.12
C ILE A 57 1.78 -10.74 10.92
N ARG A 58 2.66 -11.02 9.95
CA ARG A 58 2.38 -11.86 8.78
C ARG A 58 1.82 -13.23 9.16
N THR A 59 2.47 -13.90 10.12
CA THR A 59 2.11 -15.25 10.58
C THR A 59 0.89 -15.28 11.51
N GLY A 60 0.35 -14.12 11.90
CA GLY A 60 -0.78 -14.04 12.83
C GLY A 60 -0.40 -14.35 14.29
N ARG A 61 0.90 -14.39 14.62
CA ARG A 61 1.38 -14.56 16.00
C ARG A 61 1.14 -13.31 16.85
N ALA A 62 1.08 -12.13 16.24
CA ALA A 62 0.75 -10.88 16.92
C ALA A 62 -0.78 -10.74 17.10
N LYS A 63 -1.31 -11.22 18.24
CA LYS A 63 -2.74 -11.13 18.57
C LYS A 63 -3.19 -9.71 18.88
N THR A 64 -2.30 -8.91 19.45
CA THR A 64 -2.49 -7.49 19.73
C THR A 64 -1.33 -6.72 19.11
N ILE A 65 -1.64 -5.57 18.53
CA ILE A 65 -0.65 -4.67 17.94
C ILE A 65 -0.83 -3.32 18.59
N GLU A 66 0.28 -2.76 19.09
CA GLU A 66 0.32 -1.41 19.63
C GLU A 66 -0.08 -0.40 18.55
N ALA A 67 -0.85 0.62 18.92
CA ALA A 67 -1.32 1.66 18.00
C ALA A 67 -0.17 2.33 17.23
N GLY A 68 1.00 2.53 17.86
CA GLY A 68 2.18 3.09 17.20
C GLY A 68 2.74 2.20 16.09
N ILE A 69 2.81 0.88 16.31
CA ILE A 69 3.26 -0.08 15.29
C ILE A 69 2.24 -0.15 14.16
N PHE A 70 0.94 -0.16 14.49
CA PHE A 70 -0.12 -0.14 13.49
C PHE A 70 -0.03 1.10 12.58
N ALA A 71 0.14 2.29 13.16
CA ALA A 71 0.27 3.54 12.42
C ALA A 71 1.49 3.52 11.46
N ARG A 72 2.63 2.98 11.89
CA ARG A 72 3.82 2.84 11.03
C ARG A 72 3.58 1.89 9.86
N ILE A 73 2.95 0.74 10.10
CA ILE A 73 2.62 -0.22 9.04
C ILE A 73 1.64 0.40 8.04
N LYS A 74 0.61 1.08 8.53
CA LYS A 74 -0.37 1.78 7.68
C LYS A 74 0.32 2.85 6.82
N ALA A 75 1.20 3.66 7.42
CA ALA A 75 1.96 4.68 6.70
C ALA A 75 2.87 4.06 5.63
N ALA A 76 3.57 2.97 5.95
CA ALA A 76 4.42 2.23 5.01
C ALA A 76 3.63 1.62 3.85
N TYR A 77 2.45 1.07 4.12
CA TYR A 77 1.56 0.57 3.08
C TYR A 77 1.08 1.68 2.14
N ILE A 78 0.73 2.85 2.69
CA ILE A 78 0.32 4.01 1.90
C ILE A 78 1.48 4.53 1.04
N ASP A 79 2.69 4.66 1.59
CA ASP A 79 3.89 5.04 0.82
C ASP A 79 4.14 4.10 -0.37
N MET A 80 3.99 2.78 -0.14
CA MET A 80 4.10 1.79 -1.21
C MET A 80 3.05 2.01 -2.30
N CYS A 81 1.80 2.33 -1.94
CA CYS A 81 0.75 2.65 -2.92
C CYS A 81 1.06 3.93 -3.70
N GLU A 82 1.56 4.97 -3.04
CA GLU A 82 1.94 6.24 -3.67
C GLU A 82 3.05 6.04 -4.72
N ARG A 83 4.10 5.28 -4.40
CA ARG A 83 5.17 4.97 -5.36
C ARG A 83 4.67 4.20 -6.58
N GLN A 84 3.69 3.33 -6.39
CA GLN A 84 3.10 2.58 -7.51
C GLN A 84 2.25 3.47 -8.40
N ILE A 85 1.47 4.37 -7.79
CA ILE A 85 0.74 5.38 -8.55
C ILE A 85 1.72 6.25 -9.35
N ALA A 86 2.81 6.72 -8.73
CA ALA A 86 3.82 7.52 -9.40
C ALA A 86 4.49 6.76 -10.57
N ARG A 87 4.80 5.47 -10.38
CA ARG A 87 5.34 4.63 -11.44
C ARG A 87 4.36 4.47 -12.61
N LEU A 88 3.11 4.14 -12.31
CA LEU A 88 2.07 4.00 -13.34
C LEU A 88 1.81 5.33 -14.05
N GLN A 89 1.79 6.45 -13.33
CA GLN A 89 1.69 7.79 -13.93
C GLN A 89 2.83 8.05 -14.91
N HIS A 90 4.06 7.72 -14.53
CA HIS A 90 5.22 7.88 -15.41
C HIS A 90 5.15 6.98 -16.65
N GLU A 91 4.74 5.72 -16.48
CA GLU A 91 4.53 4.78 -17.60
C GLU A 91 3.47 5.31 -18.57
N LEU A 92 2.34 5.83 -18.07
CA LEU A 92 1.30 6.45 -18.90
C LEU A 92 1.77 7.75 -19.58
N GLU A 93 2.63 8.54 -18.93
CA GLU A 93 3.22 9.74 -19.54
C GLU A 93 4.14 9.38 -20.71
N ILE A 94 4.96 8.33 -20.57
CA ILE A 94 5.80 7.79 -21.66
C ILE A 94 4.92 7.29 -22.80
N GLU A 95 3.88 6.50 -22.50
CA GLU A 95 2.95 6.01 -23.53
C GLU A 95 2.25 7.16 -24.26
N ARG A 96 1.83 8.22 -23.55
CA ARG A 96 1.27 9.43 -24.19
C ARG A 96 2.26 10.09 -25.15
N GLU A 97 3.53 10.18 -24.77
CA GLU A 97 4.57 10.76 -25.63
C GLU A 97 4.88 9.91 -26.86
N LEU A 98 4.71 8.58 -26.76
CA LEU A 98 4.93 7.63 -27.86
C LEU A 98 3.73 7.54 -28.81
N ASP A 99 2.50 7.53 -28.31
CA ASP A 99 1.27 7.32 -29.09
C ASP A 99 0.60 8.59 -29.60
N GLY A 100 1.17 9.77 -29.32
CA GLY A 100 0.91 11.04 -30.00
C GLY A 100 -0.46 11.69 -29.82
N ASP A 101 -1.52 10.95 -29.48
CA ASP A 101 -2.87 11.45 -29.15
C ASP A 101 -3.87 10.35 -28.72
N ALA A 102 -3.45 9.08 -28.61
CA ALA A 102 -4.39 7.97 -28.36
C ALA A 102 -4.72 7.72 -26.87
N LEU A 103 -3.90 8.24 -25.95
CA LEU A 103 -4.18 8.12 -24.51
C LEU A 103 -5.13 9.23 -24.09
N ASP A 104 -6.37 8.86 -23.75
CA ASP A 104 -7.43 9.78 -23.39
C ASP A 104 -6.98 10.68 -22.23
N SER A 105 -6.69 11.96 -22.55
CA SER A 105 -6.12 12.93 -21.61
C SER A 105 -6.96 13.11 -20.33
N ASP A 106 -8.26 12.84 -20.43
CA ASP A 106 -9.20 12.86 -19.32
C ASP A 106 -8.94 11.71 -18.33
N LEU A 107 -8.57 10.52 -18.82
CA LEU A 107 -8.23 9.38 -17.97
C LEU A 107 -6.99 9.66 -17.13
N LEU A 108 -5.98 10.29 -17.73
CA LEU A 108 -4.76 10.75 -17.03
C LEU A 108 -5.08 11.77 -15.93
N ALA A 109 -5.93 12.76 -16.24
CA ALA A 109 -6.36 13.76 -15.26
C ALA A 109 -7.13 13.13 -14.08
N GLN A 110 -7.96 12.13 -14.34
CA GLN A 110 -8.68 11.39 -13.30
C GLN A 110 -7.73 10.60 -12.38
N VAL A 111 -6.70 9.96 -12.93
CA VAL A 111 -5.66 9.24 -12.14
C VAL A 111 -4.88 10.20 -11.25
N GLN A 112 -4.47 11.36 -11.79
CA GLN A 112 -3.78 12.40 -11.03
C GLN A 112 -4.66 12.98 -9.91
N GLY A 113 -5.94 13.22 -10.18
CA GLY A 113 -6.91 13.67 -9.19
C GLY A 113 -7.11 12.67 -8.04
N LEU A 114 -7.04 11.37 -8.32
CA LEU A 114 -7.13 10.32 -7.31
C LEU A 114 -5.90 10.33 -6.38
N ALA A 115 -4.71 10.46 -6.95
CA ALA A 115 -3.44 10.52 -6.21
C ALA A 115 -3.42 11.69 -5.21
N ALA A 116 -3.89 12.86 -5.63
CA ALA A 116 -3.97 14.05 -4.78
C ALA A 116 -4.94 13.87 -3.59
N LYS A 117 -6.06 13.18 -3.80
CA LYS A 117 -7.02 12.86 -2.74
C LYS A 117 -6.42 11.91 -1.70
N VAL A 118 -5.65 10.91 -2.12
CA VAL A 118 -4.94 9.98 -1.23
C VAL A 118 -3.92 10.73 -0.35
N GLN A 119 -3.13 11.63 -0.94
CA GLN A 119 -2.19 12.48 -0.19
C GLN A 119 -2.89 13.37 0.84
N LYS A 120 -4.05 13.94 0.49
CA LYS A 120 -4.84 14.77 1.41
C LYS A 120 -5.43 13.96 2.58
N ALA A 121 -5.81 12.71 2.35
CA ALA A 121 -6.29 11.82 3.41
C ALA A 121 -5.18 11.48 4.42
N LYS A 122 -3.93 11.32 3.96
CA LYS A 122 -2.75 11.07 4.80
C LYS A 122 -2.36 12.25 5.70
N ARG A 123 -2.64 13.50 5.29
CA ARG A 123 -2.39 14.69 6.12
C ARG A 123 -3.42 14.90 7.25
N LYS A 124 -4.57 14.21 7.18
CA LYS A 124 -5.70 14.42 8.10
C LYS A 124 -5.86 13.33 9.16
N GLY A 125 -5.10 12.24 9.10
CA GLY A 125 -5.11 11.16 10.09
C GLY A 125 -3.72 10.88 10.65
#